data_AF-A0A1A8MRU5-F1
#
_entry.id   AF-A0A1A8MRU5-F1
#
_cell.length_a   1.000
_cell.length_b   1.000
_cell.length_c   1.000
_cell.angle_alpha   90.00
_cell.angle_beta   90.00
_cell.angle_gamma   90.00
#
_symmetry.space_group_name_H-M   'P 1'
#
loop_
_entity.id
_entity.type
_entity.pdbx_description
1 polymer ?
#
loop_
_entity_poly.entity_id
_entity_poly.type
_entity_poly.pdbx_seq_one_letter_code
_entity_poly.pdbx_strand_id
1 'polypeptide(L)'
;MVNAPSGLMVSTSDDAKGQINFEVEETGFHQMCFSNFHNRFSTMQVFLSFGVYYEDYQDPSMSHEEEMEEEVSKDLNNTLRGIETATHRVEQRVFHIFRYYSFGRMRKSADYFLMQSNSLYISWWSTALSLLIITSGYLQLLFLKSLFVSTTGPEDDKPRC
;
A
#
# COMPACT_ATOMS: atom_id res chain seq x y z
N MET A 1 -4.45 -13.54 -7.33
CA MET A 1 -5.08 -14.88 -7.39
C MET A 1 -5.09 -15.50 -5.99
N VAL A 2 -6.07 -16.35 -5.72
CA VAL A 2 -6.22 -17.10 -4.46
C VAL A 2 -6.32 -18.59 -4.79
N ASN A 3 -5.49 -19.40 -4.14
CA ASN A 3 -5.45 -20.85 -4.34
C ASN A 3 -5.95 -21.58 -3.09
N ALA A 4 -6.67 -22.67 -3.31
CA ALA A 4 -7.09 -23.64 -2.31
C ALA A 4 -5.89 -24.46 -1.80
N PRO A 5 -6.04 -25.18 -0.67
CA PRO A 5 -5.02 -26.10 -0.16
C PRO A 5 -4.64 -27.20 -1.17
N SER A 6 -5.59 -27.65 -1.98
CA SER A 6 -5.37 -28.58 -3.10
C SER A 6 -4.55 -27.99 -4.26
N GLY A 7 -4.27 -26.67 -4.24
CA GLY A 7 -3.59 -25.95 -5.32
C GLY A 7 -4.54 -25.47 -6.43
N LEU A 8 -5.85 -25.74 -6.33
CA LEU A 8 -6.85 -25.24 -7.25
C LEU A 8 -6.98 -23.72 -7.14
N MET A 9 -7.07 -23.02 -8.27
CA MET A 9 -7.36 -21.59 -8.26
C MET A 9 -8.83 -21.36 -7.90
N VAL A 10 -9.07 -20.69 -6.77
CA VAL A 10 -10.42 -20.37 -6.28
C VAL A 10 -10.90 -19.05 -6.85
N SER A 11 -10.01 -18.07 -6.97
CA SER A 11 -10.37 -16.77 -7.51
C SER A 11 -9.18 -16.00 -8.08
N THR A 12 -9.45 -15.12 -9.05
CA THR A 12 -8.45 -14.26 -9.66
C THR A 12 -9.01 -12.87 -9.94
N SER A 13 -8.13 -11.88 -9.89
CA SER A 13 -8.42 -10.49 -10.24
C SER A 13 -7.14 -9.89 -10.80
N ASP A 14 -7.27 -9.18 -11.92
CA ASP A 14 -6.16 -8.50 -12.61
C ASP A 14 -6.26 -6.97 -12.47
N ASP A 15 -7.30 -6.49 -11.79
CA ASP A 15 -7.52 -5.06 -11.59
C ASP A 15 -6.61 -4.49 -10.48
N ALA A 16 -6.22 -3.23 -10.63
CA ALA A 16 -5.44 -2.51 -9.63
C ALA A 16 -6.17 -2.36 -8.27
N LYS A 17 -7.50 -2.50 -8.27
CA LYS A 17 -8.36 -2.50 -7.07
C LYS A 17 -9.43 -3.56 -7.26
N GLY A 18 -9.62 -4.40 -6.26
CA GLY A 18 -10.64 -5.45 -6.30
C GLY A 18 -10.97 -5.98 -4.92
N GLN A 19 -12.09 -6.67 -4.83
CA GLN A 19 -12.50 -7.47 -3.69
C GLN A 19 -12.77 -8.89 -4.19
N ILE A 20 -12.29 -9.87 -3.44
CA ILE A 20 -12.53 -11.29 -3.71
C ILE A 20 -13.27 -11.84 -2.50
N ASN A 21 -14.50 -12.32 -2.74
CA ASN A 21 -15.30 -13.03 -1.76
C ASN A 21 -15.50 -14.45 -2.29
N PHE A 22 -15.18 -15.46 -1.49
CA PHE A 22 -15.37 -16.86 -1.81
C PHE A 22 -15.70 -17.63 -0.53
N GLU A 23 -16.44 -18.73 -0.69
CA GLU A 23 -16.74 -19.67 0.38
C GLU A 23 -15.63 -20.72 0.48
N VAL A 24 -15.29 -21.13 1.70
CA VAL A 24 -14.19 -22.07 1.95
C VAL A 24 -14.73 -23.50 1.92
N GLU A 25 -14.49 -24.21 0.82
CA GLU A 25 -14.93 -25.61 0.67
C GLU A 25 -13.98 -26.63 1.30
N GLU A 26 -12.67 -26.34 1.33
CA GLU A 26 -11.64 -27.24 1.82
C GLU A 26 -10.95 -26.69 3.08
N THR A 27 -10.78 -27.54 4.10
CA THR A 27 -9.99 -27.17 5.28
C THR A 27 -8.50 -27.16 4.95
N GLY A 28 -7.81 -26.05 5.21
CA GLY A 28 -6.36 -25.97 5.07
C GLY A 28 -5.85 -24.56 4.77
N PHE A 29 -4.60 -24.48 4.33
CA PHE A 29 -3.93 -23.22 4.02
C PHE A 29 -4.29 -22.72 2.62
N HIS A 30 -5.00 -21.59 2.58
CA HIS A 30 -5.24 -20.86 1.34
C HIS A 30 -4.08 -19.91 1.05
N GLN A 31 -3.69 -19.82 -0.23
CA GLN A 31 -2.56 -18.99 -0.66
C GLN A 31 -3.05 -17.81 -1.49
N MET A 32 -2.77 -16.59 -1.04
CA MET A 32 -3.03 -15.35 -1.80
C MET A 32 -1.74 -14.92 -2.50
N CYS A 33 -1.77 -14.83 -3.84
CA CYS A 33 -0.62 -14.43 -4.66
C CYS A 33 -0.88 -13.11 -5.37
N PHE A 34 0.09 -12.20 -5.26
CA PHE A 34 0.12 -10.89 -5.93
C PHE A 34 1.29 -10.86 -6.91
N SER A 35 1.03 -10.52 -8.16
CA SER A 35 2.03 -10.51 -9.22
C SER A 35 2.09 -9.16 -9.90
N ASN A 36 3.31 -8.67 -10.14
CA ASN A 36 3.58 -7.42 -10.87
C ASN A 36 4.00 -7.70 -12.31
N PHE A 37 3.40 -8.69 -12.97
CA PHE A 37 3.85 -9.16 -14.29
C PHE A 37 3.69 -8.10 -15.39
N HIS A 38 2.76 -7.14 -15.21
CA HIS A 38 2.54 -6.03 -16.14
C HIS A 38 3.61 -4.93 -16.06
N ASN A 39 4.23 -4.66 -14.89
CA ASN A 39 5.26 -3.63 -14.77
C ASN A 39 6.67 -4.24 -14.69
N ARG A 40 7.49 -3.98 -15.70
CA ARG A 40 8.91 -4.40 -15.73
C ARG A 40 9.86 -3.43 -15.05
N PHE A 41 9.49 -2.15 -14.96
CA PHE A 41 10.39 -1.06 -14.57
C PHE A 41 9.98 -0.36 -13.27
N SER A 42 8.88 -0.78 -12.64
CA SER A 42 8.36 -0.15 -11.42
C SER A 42 7.94 -1.21 -10.41
N THR A 43 8.04 -0.87 -9.13
CA THR A 43 7.62 -1.71 -8.00
C THR A 43 6.11 -1.64 -7.80
N MET A 44 5.48 -2.78 -7.52
CA MET A 44 4.08 -2.84 -7.09
C MET A 44 3.96 -2.64 -5.58
N GLN A 45 3.10 -1.72 -5.14
CA GLN A 45 2.71 -1.59 -3.74
C GLN A 45 1.34 -2.23 -3.55
N VAL A 46 1.26 -3.22 -2.66
CA VAL A 46 0.01 -3.93 -2.36
C VAL A 46 -0.46 -3.52 -0.99
N PHE A 47 -1.71 -3.06 -0.93
CA PHE A 47 -2.44 -2.97 0.31
C PHE A 47 -3.49 -4.08 0.35
N LEU A 48 -3.46 -4.92 1.39
CA LEU A 48 -4.38 -6.03 1.56
C LEU A 48 -5.18 -5.89 2.86
N SER A 49 -6.49 -6.12 2.77
CA SER A 49 -7.39 -6.31 3.91
C SER A 49 -8.18 -7.58 3.66
N PHE A 50 -8.02 -8.58 4.52
CA PHE A 50 -8.76 -9.84 4.45
C PHE A 50 -9.51 -10.07 5.76
N GLY A 51 -10.62 -10.78 5.67
CA GLY A 51 -11.44 -11.20 6.79
C GLY A 51 -12.05 -12.56 6.49
N VAL A 52 -12.28 -13.35 7.52
CA VAL A 52 -12.94 -14.65 7.43
C VAL A 52 -14.27 -14.53 8.19
N TYR A 53 -15.36 -14.91 7.54
CA TYR A 53 -16.69 -14.93 8.13
C TYR A 53 -17.11 -16.39 8.30
N TYR A 54 -17.56 -16.76 9.48
CA TYR A 54 -18.11 -18.08 9.76
C TYR A 54 -19.64 -17.97 9.71
N GLU A 55 -20.31 -18.79 8.89
CA GLU A 55 -21.78 -18.78 8.81
C GLU A 55 -22.46 -19.18 10.13
N ASP A 56 -21.75 -19.91 11.00
CA ASP A 56 -22.23 -20.35 12.32
C ASP A 56 -22.40 -19.18 13.33
N TYR A 57 -21.93 -17.97 12.98
CA TYR A 57 -22.34 -16.74 13.66
C TYR A 57 -23.68 -16.26 13.09
N GLN A 58 -24.72 -17.03 13.38
CA GLN A 58 -26.09 -16.68 13.01
C GLN A 58 -26.49 -15.36 13.68
N ASP A 59 -26.90 -14.39 12.87
CA ASP A 59 -27.46 -13.12 13.32
C ASP A 59 -28.66 -13.40 14.25
N PRO A 60 -28.63 -13.03 15.55
CA PRO A 60 -29.71 -13.34 16.48
C PRO A 60 -31.00 -12.57 16.16
N SER A 61 -31.03 -11.76 15.10
CA SER A 61 -32.22 -11.09 14.60
C SER A 61 -33.20 -11.99 13.84
N MET A 62 -32.86 -13.26 13.58
CA MET A 62 -33.70 -14.17 12.77
C MET A 62 -34.37 -15.31 13.56
N SER A 63 -34.19 -15.41 14.88
CA SER A 63 -34.69 -16.56 15.66
C SER A 63 -35.24 -16.17 17.05
N HIS A 64 -36.23 -15.29 17.11
CA HIS A 64 -36.95 -14.97 18.34
C HIS A 64 -38.46 -15.10 18.15
N GLU A 65 -38.96 -16.33 17.99
CA GLU A 65 -40.40 -16.61 18.21
C GLU A 65 -40.69 -17.88 19.02
N GLU A 66 -39.73 -18.75 19.34
CA GLU A 66 -40.06 -20.02 20.04
C GLU A 66 -39.69 -20.02 21.54
N GLU A 67 -40.67 -19.55 22.33
CA GLU A 67 -41.26 -20.25 23.48
C GLU A 67 -40.44 -20.48 24.80
N MET A 68 -40.62 -19.54 25.74
CA MET A 68 -41.41 -19.71 26.99
C MET A 68 -41.29 -20.91 27.97
N GLU A 69 -40.25 -21.75 28.06
CA GLU A 69 -40.14 -22.75 29.18
C GLU A 69 -38.66 -22.89 29.62
N GLU A 70 -38.13 -22.51 30.79
CA GLU A 70 -38.14 -23.16 32.12
C GLU A 70 -37.44 -22.20 33.16
N GLU A 71 -38.17 -21.64 34.13
CA GLU A 71 -37.86 -20.31 34.72
C GLU A 71 -36.83 -20.18 35.87
N VAL A 72 -36.07 -21.20 36.26
CA VAL A 72 -35.08 -21.05 37.37
C VAL A 72 -33.63 -21.38 36.98
N SER A 73 -33.42 -22.26 36.00
CA SER A 73 -32.17 -22.37 35.23
C SER A 73 -32.04 -21.25 34.17
N LYS A 74 -33.17 -20.61 33.80
CA LYS A 74 -33.29 -19.49 32.85
C LYS A 74 -32.57 -18.22 33.27
N ASP A 75 -32.43 -17.90 34.55
CA ASP A 75 -31.90 -16.57 34.94
C ASP A 75 -30.40 -16.44 34.66
N LEU A 76 -29.64 -17.51 34.90
CA LEU A 76 -28.23 -17.59 34.54
C LEU A 76 -28.06 -17.70 33.01
N ASN A 77 -28.92 -18.47 32.33
CA ASN A 77 -28.94 -18.57 30.87
C ASN A 77 -29.35 -17.26 30.18
N ASN A 78 -30.26 -16.48 30.76
CA ASN A 78 -30.69 -15.17 30.26
C ASN A 78 -29.57 -14.14 30.44
N THR A 79 -28.85 -14.20 31.56
CA THR A 79 -27.68 -13.36 31.79
C THR A 79 -26.55 -13.71 30.82
N LEU A 80 -26.27 -15.01 30.62
CA LEU A 80 -25.23 -15.48 29.69
C LEU A 80 -25.57 -15.15 28.23
N ARG A 81 -26.81 -15.42 27.79
CA ARG A 81 -27.32 -15.04 26.45
C ARG A 81 -27.34 -13.53 26.26
N GLY A 82 -27.64 -12.77 27.31
CA GLY A 82 -27.56 -11.31 27.32
C GLY A 82 -26.13 -10.80 27.11
N ILE A 83 -25.16 -11.41 27.80
CA ILE A 83 -23.72 -11.11 27.63
C ILE A 83 -23.27 -11.49 26.23
N GLU A 84 -23.65 -12.65 25.71
CA GLU A 84 -23.31 -13.11 24.36
C GLU A 84 -23.86 -12.17 23.29
N THR A 85 -25.14 -11.81 23.39
CA THR A 85 -25.79 -10.87 22.46
C THR A 85 -25.14 -9.48 22.51
N ALA A 86 -24.84 -8.99 23.71
CA ALA A 86 -24.15 -7.70 23.89
C ALA A 86 -22.73 -7.75 23.31
N THR A 87 -22.01 -8.85 23.55
CA THR A 87 -20.66 -9.08 23.02
C THR A 87 -20.68 -9.10 21.49
N HIS A 88 -21.58 -9.86 20.89
CA HIS A 88 -21.73 -9.94 19.42
C HIS A 88 -22.02 -8.56 18.80
N ARG A 89 -22.91 -7.77 19.41
CA ARG A 89 -23.21 -6.40 18.95
C ARG A 89 -21.98 -5.48 19.02
N VAL A 90 -21.16 -5.62 20.07
CA VAL A 90 -19.92 -4.85 20.20
C VAL A 90 -18.90 -5.31 19.17
N GLU A 91 -18.71 -6.62 18.99
CA GLU A 91 -17.80 -7.19 17.99
C GLU A 91 -18.12 -6.70 16.58
N GLN A 92 -19.39 -6.75 16.17
CA GLN A 92 -19.83 -6.23 14.87
C GLN A 92 -19.52 -4.73 14.71
N ARG A 93 -19.73 -3.92 15.75
CA ARG A 93 -19.42 -2.48 15.72
C ARG A 93 -17.92 -2.22 15.66
N VAL A 94 -17.13 -2.93 16.46
CA VAL A 94 -15.66 -2.84 16.47
C VAL A 94 -15.11 -3.26 15.12
N PHE A 95 -15.63 -4.34 14.52
CA PHE A 95 -15.27 -4.76 13.18
C PHE A 95 -15.54 -3.66 12.15
N HIS A 96 -16.71 -3.02 12.20
CA HIS A 96 -17.04 -1.94 11.28
C HIS A 96 -16.09 -0.72 11.44
N ILE A 97 -15.78 -0.34 12.68
CA ILE A 97 -14.83 0.75 12.99
C ILE A 97 -13.44 0.38 12.47
N PHE A 98 -12.97 -0.83 12.75
CA PHE A 98 -11.66 -1.31 12.34
C PHE A 98 -11.52 -1.33 10.82
N ARG A 99 -12.56 -1.79 10.09
CA ARG A 99 -12.59 -1.78 8.63
C ARG A 99 -12.49 -0.37 8.07
N TYR A 100 -13.29 0.56 8.61
CA TYR A 100 -13.29 1.96 8.18
C TYR A 100 -11.94 2.65 8.46
N TYR A 101 -11.41 2.49 9.67
CA TYR A 101 -10.11 3.04 10.07
C TYR A 101 -8.98 2.48 9.20
N SER A 102 -8.99 1.16 8.99
CA SER A 102 -8.02 0.49 8.13
C SER A 102 -8.07 1.10 6.73
N PHE A 103 -9.26 1.25 6.13
CA PHE A 103 -9.46 1.82 4.79
C PHE A 103 -8.91 3.25 4.67
N GLY A 104 -9.20 4.10 5.66
CA GLY A 104 -8.66 5.46 5.71
C GLY A 104 -7.13 5.49 5.78
N ARG A 105 -6.52 4.59 6.57
CA ARG A 105 -5.07 4.45 6.68
C ARG A 105 -4.43 3.99 5.36
N MET A 106 -5.07 3.07 4.62
CA MET A 106 -4.58 2.60 3.30
C MET A 106 -4.48 3.77 2.33
N ARG A 107 -5.55 4.58 2.24
CA ARG A 107 -5.62 5.69 1.30
C ARG A 107 -4.55 6.74 1.60
N LYS A 108 -4.40 7.13 2.86
CA LYS A 108 -3.35 8.06 3.29
C LYS A 108 -1.95 7.52 2.98
N SER A 109 -1.72 6.24 3.20
CA SER A 109 -0.43 5.60 2.90
C SER A 109 -0.14 5.64 1.40
N ALA A 110 -1.11 5.28 0.55
CA ALA A 110 -0.95 5.32 -0.90
C ALA A 110 -0.63 6.73 -1.41
N ASP A 111 -1.37 7.75 -0.93
CA ASP A 111 -1.14 9.15 -1.31
C ASP A 111 0.26 9.62 -0.87
N TYR A 112 0.69 9.26 0.35
CA TYR A 112 2.01 9.60 0.87
C TYR A 112 3.14 8.97 0.05
N PHE A 113 3.06 7.68 -0.27
CA PHE A 113 4.08 7.00 -1.06
C PHE A 113 4.17 7.53 -2.49
N LEU A 114 3.03 7.84 -3.12
CA LEU A 114 3.00 8.46 -4.43
C LEU A 114 3.75 9.78 -4.42
N MET A 115 3.46 10.65 -3.46
CA MET A 115 4.13 11.94 -3.31
C MET A 115 5.64 11.81 -3.05
N GLN A 116 6.04 10.89 -2.16
CA GLN A 116 7.45 10.66 -1.83
C GLN A 116 8.27 10.18 -3.03
N SER A 117 7.72 9.24 -3.82
CA SER A 117 8.41 8.70 -5.00
C SER A 117 8.67 9.78 -6.05
N ASN A 118 7.68 10.64 -6.28
CA ASN A 118 7.77 11.72 -7.25
C ASN A 118 8.77 12.81 -6.80
N SER A 119 8.73 13.17 -5.52
CA SER A 119 9.63 14.18 -4.94
C SER A 119 11.11 13.77 -5.04
N LEU A 120 11.42 12.51 -4.73
CA LEU A 120 12.79 12.00 -4.84
C LEU A 120 13.30 12.02 -6.28
N TYR A 121 12.48 11.56 -7.23
CA TYR A 121 12.85 11.58 -8.66
C TYR A 121 13.15 13.01 -9.13
N ILE A 122 12.23 13.94 -8.88
CA ILE A 122 12.37 15.34 -9.30
C ILE A 122 13.59 15.98 -8.64
N SER A 123 13.77 15.78 -7.33
CA SER A 123 14.90 16.38 -6.61
C SER A 123 16.23 15.87 -7.13
N TRP A 124 16.36 14.56 -7.38
CA TRP A 124 17.61 13.96 -7.84
C TRP A 124 18.01 14.44 -9.23
N TRP A 125 17.06 14.50 -10.16
CA TRP A 125 17.30 15.02 -11.51
C TRP A 125 17.56 16.52 -11.52
N SER A 126 16.88 17.29 -10.66
CA SER A 126 17.11 18.73 -10.53
C SER A 126 18.52 19.03 -10.03
N THR A 127 18.99 18.27 -9.03
CA THR A 127 20.37 18.39 -8.52
C THR A 127 21.39 18.02 -9.58
N ALA A 128 21.20 16.93 -10.31
CA ALA A 128 22.09 16.51 -11.39
C ALA A 128 22.20 17.57 -12.50
N LEU A 129 21.07 18.14 -12.94
CA LEU A 129 21.03 19.18 -13.96
C LEU A 129 21.73 20.46 -13.47
N SER A 130 21.51 20.83 -12.20
CA SER A 130 22.15 22.00 -11.60
C SER A 130 23.68 21.87 -11.58
N LEU A 131 24.19 20.69 -11.21
CA LEU A 131 25.63 20.39 -11.26
C LEU A 131 26.18 20.45 -12.70
N LEU A 132 25.44 19.94 -13.68
CA LEU A 132 25.82 20.04 -15.10
C LEU A 132 25.93 21.49 -15.59
N ILE A 133 25.00 22.35 -15.20
CA ILE A 133 25.03 23.77 -15.59
C ILE A 133 26.25 24.47 -14.95
N ILE A 134 26.50 24.23 -13.66
CA ILE A 134 27.65 24.83 -12.94
C ILE A 134 28.97 24.37 -13.57
N THR A 135 29.12 23.06 -13.83
CA THR A 135 30.34 22.51 -14.44
C THR A 135 30.56 23.01 -15.87
N SER A 136 29.49 23.10 -16.66
CA SER A 136 29.55 23.70 -18.00
C SER A 136 29.98 25.17 -17.95
N GLY A 137 29.38 25.98 -17.08
CA GLY A 137 29.76 27.39 -16.90
C GLY A 137 31.21 27.55 -16.42
N TYR A 138 31.67 26.68 -15.51
CA TYR A 138 33.06 26.67 -15.07
C TYR A 138 34.04 26.33 -16.20
N LEU A 139 33.73 25.31 -17.01
CA LEU A 139 34.53 24.95 -18.18
C LEU A 139 34.58 26.09 -19.21
N GLN A 140 33.44 26.73 -19.49
CA GLN A 140 33.39 27.90 -20.37
C GLN A 140 34.33 29.03 -19.89
N LEU A 141 34.34 29.32 -18.59
CA LEU A 141 35.26 30.30 -18.00
C LEU A 141 36.73 29.87 -18.07
N LEU A 142 37.03 28.58 -17.88
CA LEU A 142 38.39 28.05 -18.04
C LEU A 142 38.90 28.18 -19.47
N PHE A 143 38.07 27.87 -20.47
CA PHE A 143 38.43 28.05 -21.88
C PHE A 143 38.62 29.52 -22.23
N LEU A 144 37.77 30.42 -21.73
CA LEU A 144 37.97 31.86 -21.91
C LEU A 144 39.30 32.31 -21.29
N LYS A 145 39.57 31.91 -20.05
CA LYS A 145 40.81 32.28 -19.36
C LYS A 145 42.03 31.73 -20.08
N SER A 146 41.98 30.49 -20.56
CA SER A 146 43.04 29.86 -21.35
C SER A 146 43.26 30.60 -22.68
N LEU A 147 42.20 30.91 -23.44
CA LEU A 147 42.31 31.62 -24.72
C LEU A 147 42.91 33.03 -24.55
N PHE A 148 42.49 33.78 -23.54
CA PHE A 148 43.00 35.13 -23.30
C PHE A 148 44.42 35.13 -22.71
N VAL A 149 44.77 34.23 -21.79
CA VAL A 149 46.13 34.12 -21.22
C VAL A 149 47.14 33.63 -22.26
N SER A 150 46.76 32.70 -23.14
CA SER A 150 47.64 32.20 -24.22
C SER A 150 47.90 33.22 -25.31
N THR A 151 47.06 34.25 -25.41
CA THR A 151 47.21 35.34 -26.39
C THR A 151 48.06 36.50 -25.85
N THR A 152 48.28 36.59 -24.52
CA THR A 152 49.01 37.70 -23.88
C THR A 152 50.45 37.37 -23.42
N GLY A 153 51.19 36.53 -24.14
CA GLY A 153 52.66 36.42 -24.00
C GLY A 153 53.25 35.31 -24.88
N PRO A 154 54.33 35.56 -25.67
CA PRO A 154 55.40 36.53 -25.43
C PRO A 154 55.51 37.64 -26.49
N GLU A 155 55.41 38.91 -26.05
CA GLU A 155 55.98 40.06 -26.78
C GLU A 155 57.39 40.37 -26.24
N ASP A 156 58.27 39.36 -26.21
CA ASP A 156 59.67 39.56 -25.79
C ASP A 156 60.64 38.79 -26.72
N ASP A 157 60.50 39.02 -28.02
CA ASP A 157 61.53 38.73 -29.00
C ASP A 157 61.29 39.56 -30.28
N LYS A 158 61.70 40.83 -30.24
CA LYS A 158 61.92 41.59 -31.48
C LYS A 158 63.35 42.12 -31.48
N PRO A 159 64.26 41.60 -32.32
CA PRO A 159 65.58 42.17 -32.44
C PRO A 159 65.44 43.58 -33.02
N ARG A 160 66.09 44.53 -32.34
CA ARG A 160 66.24 45.91 -32.80
C ARG A 160 67.08 45.93 -34.07
N CYS A 161 66.51 46.51 -35.13
CA CYS A 161 67.24 47.21 -36.18
C CYS A 161 66.88 48.70 -36.06
#